data_AF-A0A1Q8S8E9-F1
#
_entry.id   AF-A0A1Q8S8E9-F1
#
_cell.length_a   1.000
_cell.length_b   1.000
_cell.length_c   1.000
_cell.angle_alpha   90.00
_cell.angle_beta   90.00
_cell.angle_gamma   90.00
#
_symmetry.space_group_name_H-M   'P 1'
#
loop_
_entity.id
_entity.type
_entity.pdbx_description
1 polymer ?
#
loop_
_entity_poly.entity_id
_entity_poly.type
_entity_poly.pdbx_seq_one_letter_code
_entity_poly.pdbx_strand_id
1 'polypeptide(L)'
;MSSPDGNRDKSPSQQVTSFEGRTREEVISEIMKKNEGVQSSYPQVDFKGAVLEPTINLTFDIQEHVDEANQRRYNTLMSEMLEHTGEPAVAERLFWEARECLTGYPPVLAQFEAVFINHRSVQTMLRELDELMKIKMSEERRMSLQTPDSDGTYDAQ
;
A
#
# COMPACT_ATOMS: atom_id res chain seq x y z
N MET A 1 0.94 10.76 -43.35
CA MET A 1 0.49 9.52 -42.70
C MET A 1 1.49 9.18 -41.61
N SER A 2 0.97 9.18 -40.38
CA SER A 2 1.45 8.49 -39.17
C SER A 2 2.88 8.72 -38.67
N SER A 3 2.98 9.57 -37.65
CA SER A 3 3.89 9.35 -36.51
C SER A 3 3.54 8.03 -35.80
N PRO A 4 4.46 7.49 -34.98
CA PRO A 4 4.00 7.06 -33.67
C PRO A 4 4.87 7.60 -32.54
N ASP A 5 4.17 8.21 -31.60
CA ASP A 5 4.58 8.62 -30.26
C ASP A 5 5.42 7.57 -29.53
N GLY A 6 6.65 7.96 -29.21
CA GLY A 6 7.38 7.41 -28.08
C GLY A 6 7.05 8.22 -26.85
N ASN A 7 5.95 7.89 -26.17
CA ASN A 7 5.72 8.35 -24.80
C ASN A 7 5.36 7.13 -23.93
N ARG A 8 6.38 6.34 -23.59
CA ARG A 8 6.36 5.53 -22.37
C ARG A 8 6.64 6.49 -21.24
N ASP A 9 5.64 6.83 -20.43
CA ASP A 9 5.92 7.04 -19.02
C ASP A 9 4.68 6.91 -18.13
N LYS A 10 4.93 6.23 -17.00
CA LYS A 10 4.12 6.09 -15.79
C LYS A 10 2.90 5.16 -15.82
N SER A 11 3.19 3.87 -15.74
CA SER A 11 2.34 2.94 -14.99
C SER A 11 2.30 3.37 -13.50
N PRO A 12 1.12 3.50 -12.87
CA PRO A 12 0.99 3.96 -11.47
C PRO A 12 1.32 2.89 -10.41
N SER A 13 1.93 1.75 -10.78
CA SER A 13 2.08 0.60 -9.89
C SER A 13 3.35 0.59 -9.01
N GLN A 14 4.17 1.65 -9.04
CA GLN A 14 5.31 1.78 -8.12
C GLN A 14 4.99 2.73 -6.98
N GLN A 15 4.25 2.25 -5.98
CA GLN A 15 4.28 2.82 -4.63
C GLN A 15 4.51 1.71 -3.59
N VAL A 16 5.50 0.85 -3.85
CA VAL A 16 6.33 0.35 -2.75
C VAL A 16 7.46 1.36 -2.65
N THR A 17 7.21 2.43 -1.90
CA THR A 17 8.20 3.47 -1.64
C THR A 17 9.45 2.81 -1.07
N SER A 18 10.55 2.84 -1.83
CA SER A 18 11.86 2.51 -1.28
C SER A 18 12.09 3.43 -0.08
N PHE A 19 12.20 2.87 1.12
CA PHE A 19 12.50 3.61 2.35
C PHE A 19 14.01 3.78 2.55
N GLU A 20 14.80 3.54 1.49
CA GLU A 20 16.26 3.63 1.51
C GLU A 20 16.74 4.96 2.09
N GLY A 21 17.56 4.85 3.15
CA GLY A 21 18.17 5.98 3.83
C GLY A 21 17.25 6.78 4.75
N ARG A 22 16.01 6.35 4.97
CA ARG A 22 15.05 7.00 5.87
C ARG A 22 14.92 6.22 7.17
N THR A 23 14.65 6.90 8.26
CA THR A 23 14.34 6.28 9.55
C THR A 23 12.86 5.89 9.66
N ARG A 24 12.55 4.94 10.55
CA ARG A 24 11.16 4.53 10.87
C ARG A 24 10.31 5.75 11.25
N GLU A 25 10.83 6.61 12.15
CA GLU A 25 10.17 7.82 12.64
C GLU A 25 9.89 8.85 11.54
N GLU A 26 10.81 9.04 10.59
CA GLU A 26 10.62 9.97 9.47
C GLU A 26 9.46 9.53 8.57
N VAL A 27 9.41 8.23 8.26
CA VAL A 27 8.34 7.65 7.43
C VAL A 27 6.99 7.73 8.16
N ILE A 28 6.96 7.36 9.44
CA ILE A 28 5.77 7.46 10.30
C ILE A 28 5.24 8.91 10.33
N SER A 29 6.12 9.87 10.56
CA SER A 29 5.75 11.28 10.66
C SER A 29 5.21 11.84 9.34
N GLU A 30 5.80 11.46 8.22
CA GLU A 30 5.33 11.87 6.90
C GLU A 30 3.94 11.31 6.59
N ILE A 31 3.71 10.02 6.84
CA ILE A 31 2.41 9.40 6.55
C ILE A 31 1.33 9.96 7.48
N MET A 32 1.65 10.21 8.76
CA MET A 32 0.73 10.89 9.67
C MET A 32 0.34 12.28 9.15
N LYS A 33 1.30 13.06 8.66
CA LYS A 33 1.03 14.39 8.09
C LYS A 33 0.14 14.31 6.84
N LYS A 34 0.36 13.31 5.97
CA LYS A 34 -0.49 13.09 4.78
C LYS A 34 -1.90 12.62 5.13
N ASN A 35 -2.09 12.00 6.29
CA ASN A 35 -3.34 11.41 6.74
C ASN A 35 -3.93 12.09 7.98
N GLU A 36 -3.61 13.36 8.23
CA GLU A 36 -4.12 14.11 9.40
C GLU A 36 -5.66 14.12 9.46
N GLY A 37 -6.31 14.13 8.28
CA GLY A 37 -7.77 14.01 8.15
C GLY A 37 -8.34 12.65 8.61
N VAL A 38 -7.55 11.56 8.53
CA VAL A 38 -7.98 10.22 8.95
C VAL A 38 -8.10 10.16 10.47
N GLN A 39 -7.06 10.59 11.20
CA GLN A 39 -7.09 10.61 12.67
C GLN A 39 -8.18 11.54 13.21
N SER A 40 -8.41 12.67 12.53
CA SER A 40 -9.46 13.63 12.91
C SER A 40 -10.87 13.08 12.68
N SER A 41 -11.06 12.24 11.66
CA SER A 41 -12.34 11.61 11.33
C SER A 41 -12.67 10.41 12.23
N TYR A 42 -11.63 9.76 12.78
CA TYR A 42 -11.74 8.59 13.65
C TYR A 42 -10.94 8.80 14.96
N PRO A 43 -11.30 9.79 15.80
CA PRO A 43 -10.53 10.14 17.00
C PRO A 43 -10.46 9.03 18.04
N GLN A 44 -11.37 8.06 17.99
CA GLN A 44 -11.40 6.87 18.84
C GLN A 44 -10.41 5.78 18.43
N VAL A 45 -9.85 5.86 17.22
CA VAL A 45 -8.89 4.89 16.69
C VAL A 45 -7.49 5.47 16.86
N ASP A 46 -6.59 4.74 17.52
CA ASP A 46 -5.17 5.07 17.53
C ASP A 46 -4.55 4.66 16.18
N PHE A 47 -4.74 5.49 15.15
CA PHE A 47 -4.26 5.16 13.81
C PHE A 47 -2.72 5.06 13.76
N LYS A 48 -2.03 5.92 14.53
CA LYS A 48 -0.57 5.90 14.60
C LYS A 48 -0.07 4.61 15.24
N GLY A 49 -0.44 4.34 16.49
CA GLY A 49 0.10 3.23 17.26
C GLY A 49 -0.46 1.87 16.88
N ALA A 50 -1.74 1.80 16.48
CA ALA A 50 -2.39 0.52 16.19
C ALA A 50 -2.24 0.06 14.72
N VAL A 51 -1.99 0.99 13.78
CA VAL A 51 -1.95 0.66 12.35
C VAL A 51 -0.61 1.04 11.72
N LEU A 52 -0.21 2.31 11.86
CA LEU A 52 0.93 2.84 11.13
C LEU A 52 2.27 2.31 11.65
N GLU A 53 2.53 2.45 12.95
CA GLU A 53 3.78 2.00 13.58
C GLU A 53 4.04 0.50 13.35
N PRO A 54 3.09 -0.42 13.60
CA PRO A 54 3.30 -1.85 13.35
C PRO A 54 3.62 -2.16 11.87
N THR A 55 2.94 -1.50 10.94
CA THR A 55 3.11 -1.73 9.50
C THR A 55 4.47 -1.21 9.01
N ILE A 56 4.89 -0.03 9.45
CA ILE A 56 6.20 0.53 9.09
C ILE A 56 7.32 -0.27 9.73
N ASN A 57 7.21 -0.63 11.01
CA ASN A 57 8.21 -1.45 11.69
C ASN A 57 8.39 -2.79 10.98
N LEU A 58 7.30 -3.47 10.63
CA LEU A 58 7.36 -4.72 9.86
C LEU A 58 8.11 -4.53 8.53
N THR A 59 7.84 -3.44 7.81
CA THR A 59 8.48 -3.19 6.52
C THR A 59 9.99 -2.98 6.67
N PHE A 60 10.43 -2.23 7.68
CA PHE A 60 11.84 -2.06 8.00
C PHE A 60 12.50 -3.36 8.45
N ASP A 61 11.84 -4.11 9.34
CA ASP A 61 12.39 -5.36 9.85
C ASP A 61 12.52 -6.42 8.75
N ILE A 62 11.62 -6.43 7.75
CA ILE A 62 11.78 -7.24 6.54
C ILE A 62 13.03 -6.81 5.77
N GLN A 63 13.24 -5.51 5.55
CA GLN A 63 14.41 -4.98 4.83
C GLN A 63 15.74 -5.26 5.56
N GLU A 64 15.74 -5.19 6.89
CA GLU A 64 16.94 -5.32 7.72
C GLU A 64 17.32 -6.78 8.01
N HIS A 65 16.35 -7.69 8.08
CA HIS A 65 16.58 -9.03 8.62
C HIS A 65 16.27 -10.20 7.68
N VAL A 66 15.47 -9.99 6.63
CA VAL A 66 15.14 -11.04 5.66
C VAL A 66 16.16 -11.02 4.52
N ASP A 67 16.54 -12.15 3.95
CA ASP A 67 17.41 -12.18 2.78
C ASP A 67 16.75 -11.56 1.54
N GLU A 68 17.56 -11.01 0.63
CA GLU A 68 17.06 -10.28 -0.55
C GLU A 68 16.10 -11.11 -1.43
N ALA A 69 16.31 -12.41 -1.54
CA ALA A 69 15.46 -13.28 -2.35
C ALA A 69 14.06 -13.42 -1.73
N ASN A 70 14.00 -13.64 -0.42
CA ASN A 70 12.73 -13.70 0.31
C ASN A 70 12.06 -12.32 0.42
N GLN A 71 12.82 -11.23 0.57
CA GLN A 71 12.26 -9.87 0.51
C GLN A 71 11.58 -9.59 -0.83
N ARG A 72 12.27 -9.87 -1.93
CA ARG A 72 11.74 -9.65 -3.29
C ARG A 72 10.48 -10.47 -3.51
N ARG A 73 10.51 -11.76 -3.14
CA ARG A 73 9.36 -12.65 -3.28
C ARG A 73 8.18 -12.18 -2.43
N TYR A 74 8.41 -11.82 -1.17
CA TYR A 74 7.39 -11.26 -0.28
C TYR A 74 6.74 -10.01 -0.90
N ASN A 75 7.55 -9.05 -1.36
CA ASN A 75 7.04 -7.80 -1.93
C ASN A 75 6.23 -8.04 -3.21
N THR A 76 6.65 -8.96 -4.07
CA THR A 76 5.89 -9.36 -5.26
C THR A 76 4.55 -9.98 -4.87
N LEU A 77 4.54 -10.95 -3.95
CA LEU A 77 3.32 -11.63 -3.52
C LEU A 77 2.32 -10.67 -2.84
N MET A 78 2.82 -9.76 -2.00
CA MET A 78 1.98 -8.74 -1.37
C MET A 78 1.41 -7.76 -2.39
N SER A 79 2.19 -7.37 -3.41
CA SER A 79 1.70 -6.50 -4.48
C SER A 79 0.62 -7.18 -5.31
N GLU A 80 0.85 -8.43 -5.72
CA GLU A 80 -0.16 -9.24 -6.45
C GLU A 80 -1.42 -9.45 -5.60
N MET A 81 -1.28 -9.71 -4.29
CA MET A 81 -2.43 -9.85 -3.38
C MET A 81 -3.29 -8.58 -3.37
N LEU A 82 -2.67 -7.41 -3.35
CA LEU A 82 -3.35 -6.11 -3.38
C LEU A 82 -4.02 -5.81 -4.73
N GLU A 83 -3.48 -6.34 -5.84
CA GLU A 83 -4.11 -6.24 -7.17
C GLU A 83 -5.31 -7.19 -7.32
N HIS A 84 -5.31 -8.30 -6.59
CA HIS A 84 -6.34 -9.34 -6.64
C HIS A 84 -7.28 -9.36 -5.42
N THR A 85 -7.43 -8.25 -4.68
CA THR A 85 -8.32 -8.21 -3.49
C THR A 85 -9.78 -8.56 -3.81
N GLY A 86 -10.22 -8.31 -5.05
CA GLY A 86 -11.55 -8.69 -5.55
C GLY A 86 -11.74 -10.19 -5.81
N GLU A 87 -10.68 -10.99 -5.70
CA GLU A 87 -10.67 -12.45 -5.87
C GLU A 87 -10.20 -13.11 -4.56
N PRO A 88 -11.10 -13.34 -3.58
CA PRO A 88 -10.71 -13.69 -2.21
C PRO A 88 -9.82 -14.95 -2.11
N ALA A 89 -10.09 -15.97 -2.92
CA ALA A 89 -9.30 -17.21 -2.92
C ALA A 89 -7.88 -17.01 -3.45
N VAL A 90 -7.70 -16.12 -4.44
CA VAL A 90 -6.39 -15.79 -5.01
C VAL A 90 -5.61 -14.93 -4.02
N ALA A 91 -6.25 -13.89 -3.49
CA ALA A 91 -5.65 -13.01 -2.49
C ALA A 91 -5.24 -13.77 -1.22
N GLU A 92 -6.08 -14.69 -0.73
CA GLU A 92 -5.76 -15.51 0.44
C GLU A 92 -4.56 -16.43 0.18
N ARG A 93 -4.51 -17.08 -1.00
CA ARG A 93 -3.35 -17.90 -1.37
C ARG A 93 -2.07 -17.07 -1.41
N LEU A 94 -2.10 -15.91 -2.07
CA LEU A 94 -0.93 -15.01 -2.18
C LEU A 94 -0.48 -14.50 -0.80
N PHE A 95 -1.42 -14.19 0.10
CA PHE A 95 -1.12 -13.80 1.48
C PHE A 95 -0.39 -14.91 2.24
N TRP A 96 -0.86 -16.15 2.15
CA TRP A 96 -0.20 -17.27 2.81
C TRP A 96 1.18 -17.58 2.21
N GLU A 97 1.34 -17.48 0.89
CA GLU A 97 2.65 -17.61 0.24
C GLU A 97 3.62 -16.48 0.66
N ALA A 98 3.14 -15.25 0.85
CA ALA A 98 3.95 -14.15 1.36
C ALA A 98 4.42 -14.45 2.79
N ARG A 99 3.53 -14.96 3.65
CA ARG A 99 3.88 -15.41 5.00
C ARG A 99 4.95 -16.50 4.98
N GLU A 100 4.88 -17.45 4.05
CA GLU A 100 5.86 -18.54 3.95
C GLU A 100 7.29 -18.02 3.72
N CYS A 101 7.47 -16.88 3.04
CA CYS A 101 8.78 -16.23 2.87
C CYS A 101 9.43 -15.80 4.19
N LEU A 102 8.62 -15.65 5.25
CA LEU A 102 9.05 -15.18 6.57
C LEU A 102 9.27 -16.32 7.58
N THR A 103 9.00 -17.57 7.22
CA THR A 103 9.09 -18.73 8.15
C THR A 103 10.50 -18.98 8.69
N GLY A 104 11.55 -18.62 7.93
CA GLY A 104 12.94 -18.63 8.38
C GLY A 104 13.31 -17.48 9.33
N TYR A 105 12.40 -16.55 9.57
CA TYR A 105 12.62 -15.30 10.31
C TYR A 105 11.59 -15.12 11.44
N PRO A 106 11.65 -15.93 12.51
CA PRO A 106 10.58 -16.01 13.51
C PRO A 106 10.14 -14.67 14.13
N PRO A 107 11.04 -13.72 14.46
CA PRO A 107 10.63 -12.41 14.98
C PRO A 107 9.82 -11.59 13.97
N VAL A 108 10.21 -11.60 12.70
CA VAL A 108 9.54 -10.87 11.61
C VAL A 108 8.19 -11.53 11.30
N LEU A 109 8.14 -12.86 11.28
CA LEU A 109 6.89 -13.61 11.11
C LEU A 109 5.88 -13.30 12.22
N ALA A 110 6.32 -13.27 13.48
CA ALA A 110 5.44 -12.94 14.59
C ALA A 110 4.84 -11.53 14.47
N GLN A 111 5.64 -10.56 14.00
CA GLN A 111 5.15 -9.22 13.70
C GLN A 111 4.15 -9.22 12.54
N PHE A 112 4.43 -9.94 11.46
CA PHE A 112 3.49 -10.08 10.33
C PHE A 112 2.13 -10.62 10.80
N GLU A 113 2.12 -11.69 11.60
CA GLU A 113 0.89 -12.25 12.14
C GLU A 113 0.16 -11.27 13.07
N ALA A 114 0.91 -10.53 13.89
CA ALA A 114 0.35 -9.50 14.76
C ALA A 114 -0.19 -8.28 14.00
N VAL A 115 0.30 -7.98 12.79
CA VAL A 115 -0.22 -6.90 11.95
C VAL A 115 -1.50 -7.34 11.22
N PHE A 116 -1.50 -8.54 10.63
CA PHE A 116 -2.56 -8.92 9.70
C PHE A 116 -3.64 -9.84 10.29
N ILE A 117 -3.26 -10.72 11.22
CA ILE A 117 -4.11 -11.83 11.71
C ILE A 117 -4.64 -11.55 13.13
N ASN A 118 -4.10 -10.57 13.84
CA ASN A 118 -4.45 -10.19 15.23
C ASN A 118 -5.94 -10.32 15.59
N HIS A 119 -6.30 -11.48 16.16
CA HIS A 119 -7.66 -11.88 16.54
C HIS A 119 -8.73 -11.84 15.44
N ARG A 120 -8.37 -11.73 14.16
CA ARG A 120 -9.29 -11.68 13.03
C ARG A 120 -8.95 -12.73 11.96
N SER A 121 -9.96 -13.14 11.21
CA SER A 121 -9.72 -14.07 10.09
C SER A 121 -9.05 -13.33 8.92
N VAL A 122 -8.16 -14.03 8.20
CA VAL A 122 -7.54 -13.50 6.97
C VAL A 122 -8.60 -13.09 5.94
N GLN A 123 -9.70 -13.83 5.84
CA GLN A 123 -10.83 -13.52 4.96
C GLN A 123 -11.52 -12.19 5.32
N THR A 124 -11.64 -11.87 6.60
CA THR A 124 -12.16 -10.58 7.07
C THR A 124 -11.22 -9.46 6.64
N MET A 125 -9.92 -9.62 6.89
CA MET A 125 -8.90 -8.64 6.50
C MET A 125 -8.91 -8.36 5.00
N LEU A 126 -8.95 -9.40 4.17
CA LEU A 126 -8.92 -9.25 2.71
C LEU A 126 -10.18 -8.57 2.17
N ARG A 127 -11.34 -8.82 2.78
CA ARG A 127 -12.58 -8.13 2.42
C ARG A 127 -12.52 -6.64 2.72
N GLU A 128 -12.03 -6.28 3.91
CA GLU A 128 -11.85 -4.87 4.29
C GLU A 128 -10.86 -4.16 3.36
N LEU A 129 -9.78 -4.84 2.96
CA LEU A 129 -8.85 -4.32 1.95
C LEU A 129 -9.53 -4.10 0.59
N ASP A 130 -10.33 -5.05 0.12
CA ASP A 130 -11.06 -4.91 -1.15
C ASP A 130 -12.01 -3.71 -1.14
N GLU A 131 -12.76 -3.53 -0.04
CA GLU A 131 -13.63 -2.37 0.14
C GLU A 131 -12.82 -1.05 0.13
N LEU A 132 -11.69 -1.02 0.82
CA LEU A 132 -10.81 0.15 0.86
C LEU A 132 -10.20 0.47 -0.50
N MET A 133 -9.75 -0.54 -1.26
CA MET A 133 -9.20 -0.37 -2.61
C MET A 133 -10.25 0.18 -3.58
N LYS A 134 -11.51 -0.28 -3.48
CA LYS A 134 -12.63 0.25 -4.27
C LYS A 134 -12.94 1.71 -3.96
N ILE A 135 -12.90 2.09 -2.68
CA ILE A 135 -13.09 3.49 -2.26
C ILE A 135 -11.97 4.35 -2.84
N LYS A 136 -10.70 3.97 -2.64
CA LYS A 136 -9.53 4.69 -3.14
C LYS A 136 -9.58 4.89 -4.66
N MET A 137 -9.86 3.83 -5.43
CA MET A 137 -10.00 3.93 -6.89
C MET A 137 -11.15 4.86 -7.32
N SER A 138 -12.24 4.87 -6.56
CA SER A 138 -13.38 5.75 -6.83
C SER A 138 -13.03 7.22 -6.56
N GLU A 139 -12.26 7.51 -5.52
CA GLU A 139 -11.75 8.84 -5.20
C GLU A 139 -10.73 9.33 -6.23
N GLU A 140 -9.79 8.49 -6.63
CA GLU A 140 -8.82 8.78 -7.70
C GLU A 140 -9.53 9.16 -9.01
N ARG A 141 -10.54 8.37 -9.43
CA ARG A 141 -11.35 8.69 -10.62
C ARG A 141 -12.08 10.03 -10.47
N ARG A 142 -12.63 10.34 -9.30
CA ARG A 142 -13.32 11.62 -9.06
C ARG A 142 -12.37 12.80 -9.13
N MET A 143 -11.14 12.66 -8.62
CA MET A 143 -10.11 13.70 -8.68
C MET A 143 -9.55 13.88 -10.09
N SER A 144 -9.36 12.79 -10.86
CA SER A 144 -8.96 12.87 -12.27
C SER A 144 -10.02 13.52 -13.17
N LEU A 145 -11.30 13.46 -12.80
CA LEU A 145 -12.39 14.14 -13.50
C LEU A 145 -12.56 15.61 -13.05
N GLN A 146 -11.85 16.05 -12.01
CA GLN A 146 -11.93 17.40 -11.45
C GLN A 146 -10.72 18.28 -11.77
N THR A 147 -9.74 17.83 -12.57
CA THR A 147 -8.76 18.76 -13.15
C THR A 147 -9.48 19.67 -14.13
N PRO A 148 -9.70 20.97 -13.83
CA PRO A 148 -10.26 21.85 -14.81
C PRO A 148 -9.22 22.04 -15.90
N ASP A 149 -9.59 21.75 -17.15
CA ASP A 149 -8.93 22.32 -18.32
C ASP A 149 -9.01 23.84 -18.18
N SER A 150 -8.02 24.44 -17.53
CA SER A 150 -7.76 25.87 -17.60
C SER A 150 -6.91 26.10 -18.84
N ASP A 151 -7.51 25.89 -20.01
CA ASP A 151 -7.00 26.45 -21.26
C ASP A 151 -8.11 27.25 -21.94
N GLY A 152 -7.83 28.52 -22.15
CA GLY A 152 -8.78 29.51 -22.62
C GLY A 152 -8.15 30.90 -22.61
N THR A 153 -6.92 30.98 -23.12
CA THR A 153 -6.17 32.22 -23.34
C THR A 153 -6.70 32.89 -24.62
N TYR A 154 -7.25 34.10 -24.47
CA TYR A 154 -7.60 35.16 -25.45
C TYR A 154 -8.09 34.81 -26.86
N ASP A 155 -9.20 35.45 -27.27
CA ASP A 155 -9.19 36.19 -28.53
C ASP A 155 -10.05 37.46 -28.46
N ALA A 156 -9.49 38.53 -29.01
CA ALA A 156 -10.04 39.86 -29.08
C ALA A 156 -11.02 39.98 -30.26
N GLN A 157 -12.08 40.76 -30.07
CA GLN A 157 -12.73 41.53 -31.14
C GLN A 157 -13.53 42.70 -30.56
#